data_AF-A0A3C1YB21-F1
#
_entry.id   AF-A0A3C1YB21-F1
#
_cell.length_a   1.000
_cell.length_b   1.000
_cell.length_c   1.000
_cell.angle_alpha   90.00
_cell.angle_beta   90.00
_cell.angle_gamma   90.00
#
_symmetry.space_group_name_H-M   'P 1'
#
loop_
_entity.id
_entity.type
_entity.pdbx_description
1 polymer ?
#
loop_
_entity_poly.entity_id
_entity_poly.type
_entity_poly.pdbx_seq_one_letter_code
_entity_poly.pdbx_strand_id
1 'polypeptide(L)'
;MDYNRQNNRQRRQIDFSSDPGITRERPRATGLRDEDWENDEFTNPRTGRQAAGRESFEQRHYRPEPQHAAQPPRQGYQQPAQPQSQPSYHTQMQPSDTTPAASEPEEPEKPEGFVKRHPILMNALYIGFTAVLLGWVAMFFLDLWTFHGEERVVPDVRNVPVYAAYNAVTQAGLHPVVTDSIYDSYAKPGSVVEQTPIAGSKVKKDGSVYLTIVAFTPKMITVPDFYNVSVRQARSLLEGLGIKEVREVEIPSEYAGLVLGAMFNGVALRPGARIPVSAVVTLEVGTGLEELAAEGAPIDTAAIEEAVEQIETLDIE
;
A
#
# COMPACT_ATOMS: atom_id res chain seq x y z
N MET A 1 2.54 -25.67 16.30
CA MET A 1 3.35 -24.47 16.00
C MET A 1 2.76 -23.85 14.75
N ASP A 2 1.70 -23.05 14.93
CA ASP A 2 0.99 -22.38 13.84
C ASP A 2 1.33 -20.90 13.88
N TYR A 3 2.02 -20.41 12.86
CA TYR A 3 2.22 -18.97 12.65
C TYR A 3 2.12 -18.69 11.15
N ASN A 4 0.88 -18.52 10.65
CA ASN A 4 0.68 -17.65 9.50
C ASN A 4 -0.80 -17.30 9.32
N ARG A 5 -1.26 -16.18 9.90
CA ARG A 5 -2.44 -15.46 9.42
C ARG A 5 -2.33 -13.97 9.68
N GLN A 6 -2.41 -13.24 8.57
CA GLN A 6 -3.08 -11.95 8.41
C GLN A 6 -2.44 -10.71 9.04
N ASN A 7 -1.84 -9.87 8.19
CA ASN A 7 -2.06 -8.44 8.28
C ASN A 7 -1.96 -7.79 6.89
N ASN A 8 -3.10 -7.78 6.20
CA ASN A 8 -3.32 -6.93 5.05
C ASN A 8 -3.79 -5.57 5.58
N ARG A 9 -2.88 -4.61 5.74
CA ARG A 9 -3.22 -3.21 6.06
C ARG A 9 -2.84 -2.33 4.90
N GLN A 10 -3.88 -1.70 4.34
CA GLN A 10 -3.82 -0.81 3.21
C GLN A 10 -2.81 0.33 3.45
N ARG A 11 -1.89 0.49 2.50
CA ARG A 11 -0.93 1.57 2.42
C ARG A 11 -1.66 2.85 2.03
N ARG A 12 -1.75 3.82 2.95
CA ARG A 12 -2.15 5.20 2.62
C ARG A 12 -0.89 5.99 2.29
N GLN A 13 -0.71 6.33 1.01
CA GLN A 13 0.16 7.43 0.61
C GLN A 13 -0.45 8.73 1.16
N ILE A 14 0.36 9.55 1.80
CA ILE A 14 -0.05 10.88 2.24
C ILE A 14 0.24 11.84 1.09
N ASP A 15 -0.81 12.26 0.38
CA ASP A 15 -0.77 13.31 -0.63
C ASP A 15 -0.89 14.67 0.06
N PHE A 16 0.03 15.60 -0.24
CA PHE A 16 0.11 16.94 0.35
C PHE A 16 -0.49 18.00 -0.58
N SER A 17 -1.66 17.75 -1.18
CA SER A 17 -2.25 18.68 -2.15
C SER A 17 -3.73 19.01 -1.89
N SER A 18 -4.07 19.49 -0.69
CA SER A 18 -5.28 20.34 -0.52
C SER A 18 -5.43 20.80 0.94
N ASP A 19 -5.23 22.09 1.19
CA ASP A 19 -5.69 22.77 2.40
C ASP A 19 -6.51 24.01 1.99
N PRO A 20 -7.84 24.03 2.17
CA PRO A 20 -8.67 25.20 1.92
C PRO A 20 -9.05 25.86 3.25
N GLY A 21 -8.43 27.00 3.59
CA GLY A 21 -8.92 27.76 4.74
C GLY A 21 -8.00 28.84 5.29
N ILE A 22 -7.57 29.81 4.48
CA ILE A 22 -7.12 31.10 5.03
C ILE A 22 -7.78 32.24 4.26
N THR A 23 -8.83 32.78 4.88
CA THR A 23 -9.50 34.03 4.55
C THR A 23 -8.49 35.18 4.70
N ARG A 24 -8.12 35.82 3.58
CA ARG A 24 -7.37 37.10 3.61
C ARG A 24 -8.36 38.23 3.39
N GLU A 25 -8.62 39.00 4.44
CA GLU A 25 -9.27 40.30 4.34
C GLU A 25 -8.47 41.22 3.40
N ARG A 26 -9.14 41.80 2.40
CA ARG A 26 -8.56 42.83 1.53
C ARG A 26 -9.04 44.20 2.00
N PRO A 27 -8.18 45.23 2.04
CA PRO A 27 -8.61 46.59 2.38
C PRO A 27 -9.44 47.20 1.25
N ARG A 28 -10.43 48.01 1.63
CA ARG A 28 -11.32 48.77 0.74
C ARG A 28 -10.52 49.66 -0.21
N ALA A 29 -10.80 49.54 -1.51
CA ALA A 29 -10.43 50.51 -2.52
C ALA A 29 -11.67 50.91 -3.32
N THR A 30 -11.77 52.21 -3.51
CA THR A 30 -12.87 53.02 -4.00
C THR A 30 -13.14 52.82 -5.50
N GLY A 31 -14.41 52.58 -5.85
CA GLY A 31 -15.09 53.09 -7.04
C GLY A 31 -14.78 52.46 -8.41
N LEU A 32 -15.77 51.75 -8.97
CA LEU A 32 -16.25 51.83 -10.38
C LEU A 32 -17.52 50.97 -10.48
N ARG A 33 -18.54 51.46 -11.22
CA ARG A 33 -19.94 51.00 -11.23
C ARG A 33 -20.23 50.08 -12.43
N ASP A 34 -21.33 49.33 -12.32
CA ASP A 34 -21.70 48.11 -13.05
C ASP A 34 -22.26 48.27 -14.48
N GLU A 35 -21.74 49.15 -15.34
CA GLU A 35 -22.43 49.47 -16.63
C GLU A 35 -21.61 49.33 -17.94
N ASP A 36 -20.39 48.76 -17.92
CA ASP A 36 -19.48 48.84 -19.10
C ASP A 36 -19.14 47.51 -19.81
N TRP A 37 -20.05 46.52 -19.89
CA TRP A 37 -19.81 45.31 -20.74
C TRP A 37 -21.01 44.88 -21.59
N GLU A 38 -21.70 45.85 -22.18
CA GLU A 38 -22.54 45.60 -23.36
C GLU A 38 -21.75 45.93 -24.64
N ASN A 39 -21.89 45.03 -25.62
CA ASN A 39 -21.46 45.12 -27.02
C ASN A 39 -20.05 44.61 -27.32
N ASP A 40 -19.98 43.35 -27.76
CA ASP A 40 -19.36 43.03 -29.06
C ASP A 40 -19.93 41.69 -29.56
N GLU A 41 -21.00 41.83 -30.34
CA GLU A 41 -21.49 40.85 -31.28
C GLU A 41 -20.53 40.83 -32.47
N PHE A 42 -20.01 39.67 -32.90
CA PHE A 42 -19.89 39.32 -34.32
C PHE A 42 -19.48 37.84 -34.51
N THR A 43 -20.38 37.10 -35.18
CA THR A 43 -20.15 35.93 -36.05
C THR A 43 -19.87 34.52 -35.47
N ASN A 44 -20.95 33.75 -35.37
CA ASN A 44 -21.03 32.29 -35.61
C ASN A 44 -21.25 32.09 -37.15
N PRO A 45 -20.98 30.93 -37.82
CA PRO A 45 -21.72 29.68 -37.53
C PRO A 45 -21.09 28.31 -37.95
N ARG A 46 -21.75 27.23 -37.48
CA ARG A 46 -21.76 25.81 -37.96
C ARG A 46 -20.60 24.95 -37.43
N THR A 47 -20.83 23.80 -36.81
CA THR A 47 -21.77 22.70 -37.12
C THR A 47 -22.19 21.95 -35.86
N GLY A 48 -23.48 21.64 -35.71
CA GLY A 48 -23.97 20.70 -34.71
C GLY A 48 -23.96 19.25 -35.19
N ARG A 49 -23.90 18.30 -34.25
CA ARG A 49 -24.90 17.21 -34.11
C ARG A 49 -24.52 16.23 -33.00
N GLN A 50 -25.56 15.89 -32.25
CA GLN A 50 -25.87 14.58 -31.65
C GLN A 50 -25.43 14.30 -30.22
N ALA A 51 -26.44 14.42 -29.36
CA ALA A 51 -26.64 13.68 -28.14
C ALA A 51 -26.94 12.19 -28.42
N ALA A 52 -26.31 11.32 -27.64
CA ALA A 52 -26.65 9.95 -27.22
C ALA A 52 -25.35 9.45 -26.58
N GLY A 53 -25.26 8.87 -25.39
CA GLY A 53 -26.15 8.03 -24.62
C GLY A 53 -25.24 7.48 -23.51
N ARG A 54 -25.76 7.45 -22.29
CA ARG A 54 -25.05 6.91 -21.13
C ARG A 54 -25.00 5.39 -21.28
N GLU A 55 -23.81 4.81 -21.38
CA GLU A 55 -23.63 3.36 -21.22
C GLU A 55 -22.84 3.10 -19.95
N SER A 56 -23.56 2.42 -19.06
CA SER A 56 -23.20 1.93 -17.75
C SER A 56 -22.15 0.82 -17.82
N PHE A 57 -21.23 0.90 -16.88
CA PHE A 57 -20.19 -0.07 -16.55
C PHE A 57 -20.67 -1.52 -16.49
N GLU A 58 -19.82 -2.38 -17.06
CA GLU A 58 -19.91 -3.84 -17.14
C GLU A 58 -20.21 -4.52 -15.79
N GLN A 59 -21.30 -5.28 -15.77
CA GLN A 59 -21.55 -6.33 -14.79
C GLN A 59 -20.94 -7.64 -15.31
N ARG A 60 -19.81 -8.08 -14.74
CA ARG A 60 -19.27 -9.42 -14.97
C ARG A 60 -20.12 -10.45 -14.23
N HIS A 61 -21.01 -11.13 -14.97
CA HIS A 61 -21.71 -12.31 -14.49
C HIS A 61 -20.81 -13.56 -14.55
N TYR A 62 -20.67 -14.18 -13.38
CA TYR A 62 -20.11 -15.50 -13.13
C TYR A 62 -20.91 -16.57 -13.89
N ARG A 63 -20.24 -17.42 -14.69
CA ARG A 63 -20.85 -18.60 -15.32
C ARG A 63 -20.11 -19.87 -14.86
N PRO A 64 -20.79 -20.86 -14.26
CA PRO A 64 -20.15 -22.08 -13.78
C PRO A 64 -19.86 -23.07 -14.92
N GLU A 65 -18.75 -23.80 -14.78
CA GLU A 65 -18.36 -24.93 -15.63
C GLU A 65 -19.34 -26.12 -15.51
N PRO A 66 -19.65 -26.83 -16.61
CA PRO A 66 -20.23 -28.16 -16.55
C PRO A 66 -19.19 -29.27 -16.74
N GLN A 67 -19.41 -30.32 -15.96
CA GLN A 67 -18.64 -31.56 -15.85
C GLN A 67 -18.84 -32.50 -17.06
N HIS A 68 -17.89 -33.43 -17.17
CA HIS A 68 -17.77 -34.55 -18.12
C HIS A 68 -19.06 -35.11 -18.76
N ALA A 69 -19.02 -35.26 -20.10
CA ALA A 69 -19.89 -36.16 -20.83
C ALA A 69 -19.17 -36.75 -22.06
N ALA A 70 -19.54 -37.99 -22.38
CA ALA A 70 -18.84 -39.00 -23.16
C ALA A 70 -18.71 -38.74 -24.67
N GLN A 71 -17.67 -39.34 -25.28
CA GLN A 71 -17.47 -39.45 -26.73
C GLN A 71 -18.32 -40.60 -27.33
N PRO A 72 -18.96 -40.40 -28.50
CA PRO A 72 -19.43 -41.50 -29.36
C PRO A 72 -18.49 -41.80 -30.55
N PRO A 73 -18.63 -42.98 -31.20
CA PRO A 73 -17.54 -43.65 -31.93
C PRO A 73 -17.36 -43.24 -33.40
N ARG A 74 -16.15 -43.51 -33.92
CA ARG A 74 -15.70 -43.29 -35.30
C ARG A 74 -16.32 -44.30 -36.29
N GLN A 75 -16.81 -43.80 -37.43
CA GLN A 75 -17.08 -44.58 -38.63
C GLN A 75 -16.08 -44.22 -39.74
N GLY A 76 -15.67 -45.22 -40.51
CA GLY A 76 -14.64 -45.14 -41.54
C GLY A 76 -15.17 -44.89 -42.95
N TYR A 77 -14.22 -44.57 -43.83
CA TYR A 77 -14.31 -44.60 -45.30
C TYR A 77 -12.90 -45.00 -45.78
N GLN A 78 -12.70 -46.24 -46.24
CA GLN A 78 -12.80 -46.74 -47.63
C GLN A 78 -11.79 -46.14 -48.62
N GLN A 79 -11.07 -47.07 -49.26
CA GLN A 79 -9.92 -46.91 -50.16
C GLN A 79 -10.27 -47.63 -51.48
N PRO A 80 -10.03 -47.04 -52.66
CA PRO A 80 -10.12 -47.77 -53.93
C PRO A 80 -8.78 -48.31 -54.44
N ALA A 81 -8.87 -49.40 -55.20
CA ALA A 81 -7.81 -50.29 -55.67
C ALA A 81 -7.16 -49.90 -57.04
N GLN A 82 -6.06 -50.61 -57.35
CA GLN A 82 -5.08 -50.50 -58.46
C GLN A 82 -5.60 -50.84 -59.89
N PRO A 83 -4.71 -50.81 -60.92
CA PRO A 83 -4.22 -52.10 -61.45
C PRO A 83 -2.74 -52.17 -61.94
N GLN A 84 -2.36 -53.42 -62.22
CA GLN A 84 -1.03 -54.05 -62.42
C GLN A 84 -0.39 -53.85 -63.80
N SER A 85 0.93 -54.08 -63.91
CA SER A 85 1.55 -54.94 -64.93
C SER A 85 3.07 -55.14 -64.70
N GLN A 86 3.51 -56.40 -64.71
CA GLN A 86 4.92 -56.81 -64.87
C GLN A 86 5.14 -57.25 -66.33
N PRO A 87 6.40 -57.36 -66.78
CA PRO A 87 6.82 -58.66 -67.28
C PRO A 87 8.21 -59.11 -66.83
N SER A 88 8.35 -60.43 -66.97
CA SER A 88 9.38 -61.35 -66.50
C SER A 88 10.49 -61.53 -67.53
N TYR A 89 11.74 -61.83 -67.10
CA TYR A 89 12.69 -62.60 -67.94
C TYR A 89 13.61 -63.47 -67.06
N HIS A 90 13.76 -64.74 -67.45
CA HIS A 90 14.76 -65.67 -66.92
C HIS A 90 15.76 -66.05 -68.02
N THR A 91 17.05 -66.02 -67.67
CA THR A 91 18.09 -67.01 -67.99
C THR A 91 18.58 -67.18 -69.43
N GLN A 92 19.88 -67.00 -69.71
CA GLN A 92 20.90 -68.07 -69.90
C GLN A 92 22.27 -67.52 -70.38
N MET A 93 23.23 -68.42 -70.57
CA MET A 93 24.70 -68.31 -70.47
C MET A 93 25.45 -67.80 -71.74
N GLN A 94 26.72 -67.41 -71.52
CA GLN A 94 27.89 -67.13 -72.41
C GLN A 94 28.04 -67.98 -73.70
N PRO A 95 28.84 -67.62 -74.75
CA PRO A 95 30.28 -67.25 -74.64
C PRO A 95 30.95 -66.34 -75.72
N SER A 96 32.23 -66.03 -75.46
CA SER A 96 33.42 -65.90 -76.36
C SER A 96 33.45 -64.90 -77.54
N ASP A 97 34.28 -63.85 -77.43
CA ASP A 97 35.64 -63.75 -78.04
C ASP A 97 36.09 -62.31 -78.41
N THR A 98 37.41 -62.10 -78.26
CA THR A 98 38.30 -61.07 -78.86
C THR A 98 38.46 -59.68 -78.19
N THR A 99 39.37 -59.60 -77.20
CA THR A 99 40.67 -58.86 -77.20
C THR A 99 40.91 -57.74 -78.24
N PRO A 100 41.77 -56.71 -77.99
CA PRO A 100 41.89 -55.75 -76.87
C PRO A 100 42.08 -54.28 -77.38
N ALA A 101 42.51 -53.38 -76.49
CA ALA A 101 43.16 -52.08 -76.74
C ALA A 101 42.25 -50.84 -76.81
N ALA A 102 42.35 -49.94 -75.83
CA ALA A 102 43.39 -48.91 -75.77
C ALA A 102 43.23 -48.12 -74.45
N SER A 103 44.38 -47.77 -73.89
CA SER A 103 44.62 -47.08 -72.62
C SER A 103 44.27 -45.59 -72.64
N GLU A 104 43.45 -45.13 -71.70
CA GLU A 104 43.44 -43.74 -71.21
C GLU A 104 44.03 -43.72 -69.78
N PRO A 105 44.95 -42.79 -69.46
CA PRO A 105 45.57 -42.75 -68.14
C PRO A 105 44.60 -42.18 -67.10
N GLU A 106 44.29 -42.96 -66.06
CA GLU A 106 43.56 -42.48 -64.89
C GLU A 106 44.42 -41.48 -64.09
N GLU A 107 43.89 -40.28 -63.91
CA GLU A 107 44.44 -39.21 -63.09
C GLU A 107 44.34 -39.61 -61.60
N PRO A 108 45.38 -39.41 -60.77
CA PRO A 108 45.34 -39.91 -59.39
C PRO A 108 44.29 -39.14 -58.57
N GLU A 109 43.25 -39.85 -58.11
CA GLU A 109 42.26 -39.31 -57.18
C GLU A 109 42.98 -38.82 -55.90
N LYS A 110 42.87 -37.50 -55.65
CA LYS A 110 43.35 -36.88 -54.40
C LYS A 110 42.76 -37.63 -53.21
N PRO A 111 43.54 -37.97 -52.17
CA PRO A 111 43.02 -38.68 -51.03
C PRO A 111 41.92 -37.83 -50.38
N GLU A 112 40.69 -38.36 -50.34
CA GLU A 112 39.58 -37.72 -49.68
C GLU A 112 39.99 -37.33 -48.25
N GLY A 113 39.99 -36.02 -47.97
CA GLY A 113 40.42 -35.47 -46.70
C GLY A 113 39.63 -36.08 -45.54
N PHE A 114 40.27 -36.16 -44.37
CA PHE A 114 39.76 -36.78 -43.14
C PHE A 114 38.29 -36.42 -42.80
N VAL A 115 37.87 -35.20 -43.16
CA VAL A 115 36.51 -34.66 -43.00
C VAL A 115 35.43 -35.50 -43.68
N LYS A 116 35.69 -36.07 -44.87
CA LYS A 116 34.72 -36.93 -45.59
C LYS A 116 34.72 -38.38 -45.11
N ARG A 117 35.83 -38.84 -44.52
CA ARG A 117 35.98 -40.22 -44.02
C ARG A 117 35.21 -40.49 -42.73
N HIS A 118 34.96 -39.47 -41.91
CA HIS A 118 34.22 -39.60 -40.65
C HIS A 118 33.13 -38.53 -40.49
N PRO A 119 32.00 -38.64 -41.24
CA PRO A 119 30.94 -37.63 -41.23
C PRO A 119 30.25 -37.48 -39.85
N ILE A 120 30.14 -38.57 -39.08
CA ILE A 120 29.52 -38.57 -37.74
C ILE A 120 30.39 -37.82 -36.73
N LEU A 121 31.71 -38.04 -36.76
CA LEU A 121 32.65 -37.36 -35.86
C LEU A 121 32.65 -35.85 -36.11
N MET A 122 32.60 -35.45 -37.38
CA MET A 122 32.62 -34.04 -37.73
C MET A 122 31.30 -33.32 -37.38
N ASN A 123 30.16 -33.98 -37.58
CA ASN A 123 28.87 -33.46 -37.10
C ASN A 123 28.82 -33.35 -35.56
N ALA A 124 29.38 -34.33 -34.83
CA ALA A 124 29.48 -34.26 -33.38
C ALA A 124 30.36 -33.09 -32.91
N LEU A 125 31.47 -32.82 -33.62
CA LEU A 125 32.34 -31.67 -33.37
C LEU A 125 31.60 -30.35 -33.65
N TYR A 126 30.88 -30.25 -34.77
CA TYR A 126 30.05 -29.08 -35.07
C TYR A 126 28.98 -28.87 -34.00
N ILE A 127 28.25 -29.90 -33.57
CA ILE A 127 27.25 -29.80 -32.51
C ILE A 127 27.92 -29.32 -31.20
N GLY A 128 29.07 -29.89 -30.84
CA GLY A 128 29.82 -29.47 -29.66
C GLY A 128 30.26 -28.01 -29.73
N PHE A 129 30.83 -27.59 -30.85
CA PHE A 129 31.24 -26.20 -31.09
C PHE A 129 30.04 -25.25 -31.07
N THR A 130 28.92 -25.63 -31.70
CA THR A 130 27.71 -24.82 -31.74
C THR A 130 27.09 -24.69 -30.35
N ALA A 131 27.10 -25.75 -29.54
CA ALA A 131 26.63 -25.71 -28.16
C ALA A 131 27.50 -24.80 -27.28
N VAL A 132 28.84 -24.86 -27.43
CA VAL A 132 29.77 -23.96 -26.74
C VAL A 132 29.56 -22.51 -27.17
N LEU A 133 29.42 -22.26 -28.48
CA LEU A 133 29.17 -20.94 -29.03
C LEU A 133 27.84 -20.37 -28.52
N LEU A 134 26.76 -21.16 -28.54
CA LEU A 134 25.46 -20.75 -28.02
C LEU A 134 25.51 -20.50 -26.51
N GLY A 135 26.24 -21.32 -25.74
CA GLY A 135 26.45 -21.10 -24.32
C GLY A 135 27.24 -19.81 -24.04
N TRP A 136 28.28 -19.54 -24.82
CA TRP A 136 29.06 -18.31 -24.70
C TRP A 136 28.27 -17.06 -25.07
N VAL A 137 27.50 -17.11 -26.17
CA VAL A 137 26.59 -16.03 -26.58
C VAL A 137 25.49 -15.83 -25.54
N ALA A 138 24.93 -16.91 -24.98
CA ALA A 138 23.94 -16.80 -23.91
C ALA A 138 24.54 -16.15 -22.65
N MET A 139 25.76 -16.52 -22.25
CA MET A 139 26.46 -15.89 -21.12
C MET A 139 26.77 -14.41 -21.38
N PHE A 140 27.26 -14.07 -22.57
CA PHE A 140 27.50 -12.68 -22.96
C PHE A 140 26.21 -11.86 -23.01
N PHE A 141 25.12 -12.44 -23.53
CA PHE A 141 23.81 -11.82 -23.55
C PHE A 141 23.23 -11.67 -22.14
N LEU A 142 23.42 -12.65 -21.25
CA LEU A 142 23.06 -12.56 -19.85
C LEU A 142 23.80 -11.42 -19.15
N ASP A 143 25.11 -11.27 -19.38
CA ASP A 143 25.90 -10.17 -18.82
C ASP A 143 25.43 -8.79 -19.32
N LEU A 144 25.06 -8.67 -20.61
CA LEU A 144 24.47 -7.44 -21.15
C LEU A 144 23.04 -7.18 -20.64
N TRP A 145 22.27 -8.23 -20.37
CA TRP A 145 20.85 -8.10 -20.03
C TRP A 145 20.59 -7.93 -18.53
N THR A 146 21.49 -8.42 -17.68
CA THR A 146 21.33 -8.37 -16.21
C THR A 146 21.79 -7.07 -15.55
N PHE A 147 22.35 -6.10 -16.28
CA PHE A 147 22.78 -4.80 -15.75
C PHE A 147 23.46 -4.91 -14.38
N HIS A 148 24.46 -5.81 -14.25
CA HIS A 148 25.31 -5.84 -13.07
C HIS A 148 26.10 -4.54 -12.98
N GLY A 149 26.10 -3.87 -11.82
CA GLY A 149 27.29 -3.09 -11.43
C GLY A 149 27.14 -1.64 -11.01
N GLU A 150 25.96 -1.02 -10.97
CA GLU A 150 25.82 0.25 -10.24
C GLU A 150 25.32 -0.03 -8.82
N GLU A 151 26.23 -0.44 -7.95
CA GLU A 151 25.97 -0.45 -6.51
C GLU A 151 26.21 0.95 -5.94
N ARG A 152 25.34 1.38 -5.04
CA ARG A 152 25.46 2.64 -4.30
C ARG A 152 25.58 2.34 -2.83
N VAL A 153 26.44 3.10 -2.16
CA VAL A 153 26.64 2.99 -0.71
C VAL A 153 25.53 3.78 -0.02
N VAL A 154 24.87 3.14 0.94
CA VAL A 154 23.82 3.79 1.73
C VAL A 154 24.46 4.79 2.71
N PRO A 155 24.10 6.08 2.67
CA PRO A 155 24.60 7.07 3.64
C PRO A 155 24.05 6.82 5.04
N ASP A 156 24.77 7.26 6.08
CA ASP A 156 24.21 7.30 7.45
C ASP A 156 23.35 8.56 7.59
N VAL A 157 22.06 8.34 7.82
CA VAL A 157 21.08 9.39 8.03
C VAL A 157 20.39 9.27 9.39
N ARG A 158 20.88 8.43 10.29
CA ARG A 158 20.36 8.33 11.66
C ARG A 158 20.62 9.61 12.43
N ASN A 159 19.66 9.99 13.28
CA ASN A 159 19.65 11.23 14.07
C ASN A 159 19.68 12.52 13.22
N VAL A 160 19.52 12.41 11.90
CA VAL A 160 19.41 13.55 10.99
C VAL A 160 17.91 13.90 10.81
N PRO A 161 17.54 15.20 10.68
CA PRO A 161 16.17 15.58 10.34
C PRO A 161 15.72 14.93 9.03
N VAL A 162 14.46 14.49 8.95
CA VAL A 162 13.91 13.75 7.80
C VAL A 162 14.15 14.45 6.46
N TYR A 163 14.07 15.79 6.42
CA TYR A 163 14.35 16.57 5.22
C TYR A 163 15.80 16.45 4.74
N ALA A 164 16.76 16.58 5.66
CA ALA A 164 18.18 16.45 5.35
C ALA A 164 18.55 14.98 5.02
N ALA A 165 17.93 14.01 5.70
CA ALA A 165 18.05 12.60 5.38
C ALA A 165 17.55 12.30 3.96
N TYR A 166 16.38 12.82 3.59
CA TYR A 166 15.80 12.67 2.25
C TYR A 166 16.77 13.19 1.17
N ASN A 167 17.33 14.38 1.39
CA ASN A 167 18.30 14.98 0.47
C ASN A 167 19.58 14.14 0.37
N ALA A 168 20.14 13.69 1.49
CA ALA A 168 21.37 12.89 1.51
C ALA A 168 21.21 11.55 0.78
N VAL A 169 20.09 10.85 1.00
CA VAL A 169 19.78 9.58 0.31
C VAL A 169 19.56 9.82 -1.19
N THR A 170 18.83 10.87 -1.56
CA THR A 170 18.58 11.22 -2.96
C THR A 170 19.89 11.57 -3.69
N GLN A 171 20.78 12.34 -3.04
CA GLN A 171 22.10 12.69 -3.57
C GLN A 171 23.01 11.46 -3.74
N ALA A 172 22.81 10.41 -2.96
CA ALA A 172 23.52 9.13 -3.11
C ALA A 172 22.98 8.28 -4.29
N GLY A 173 21.94 8.74 -5.01
CA GLY A 173 21.30 7.99 -6.09
C GLY A 173 20.40 6.86 -5.60
N LEU A 174 19.76 7.07 -4.44
CA LEU A 174 18.86 6.13 -3.77
C LEU A 174 17.50 6.76 -3.52
N HIS A 175 16.47 5.95 -3.29
CA HIS A 175 15.11 6.41 -3.04
C HIS A 175 14.75 6.37 -1.55
N PRO A 176 14.69 7.52 -0.85
CA PRO A 176 14.23 7.54 0.54
C PRO A 176 12.72 7.28 0.62
N VAL A 177 12.31 6.37 1.51
CA VAL A 177 10.91 6.04 1.79
C VAL A 177 10.69 6.04 3.29
N VAL A 178 9.81 6.90 3.79
CA VAL A 178 9.40 6.85 5.20
C VAL A 178 8.35 5.74 5.35
N THR A 179 8.69 4.68 6.07
CA THR A 179 7.82 3.51 6.22
C THR A 179 7.01 3.55 7.51
N ASP A 180 7.62 4.04 8.58
CA ASP A 180 7.02 4.02 9.90
C ASP A 180 7.45 5.24 10.71
N SER A 181 6.71 5.51 11.78
CA SER A 181 7.02 6.53 12.76
C SER A 181 6.83 5.97 14.16
N ILE A 182 7.83 6.15 15.01
CA ILE A 182 7.75 5.79 16.42
C ILE A 182 7.66 7.04 17.27
N TYR A 183 6.87 7.00 18.34
CA TYR A 183 6.85 8.10 19.30
C TYR A 183 7.91 7.86 20.36
N ASP A 184 8.83 8.81 20.48
CA ASP A 184 9.84 8.87 21.54
C ASP A 184 9.92 10.31 22.05
N SER A 185 9.67 10.49 23.35
CA SER A 185 9.68 11.80 24.01
C SER A 185 11.08 12.35 24.24
N TYR A 186 12.12 11.50 24.21
CA TYR A 186 13.52 11.90 24.43
C TYR A 186 14.24 12.23 23.12
N ALA A 187 13.79 11.67 22.00
CA ALA A 187 14.35 11.94 20.69
C ALA A 187 13.74 13.20 20.06
N LYS A 188 14.48 13.82 19.12
CA LYS A 188 14.02 15.00 18.41
C LYS A 188 12.89 14.62 17.43
N PRO A 189 11.71 15.25 17.50
CA PRO A 189 10.63 14.98 16.55
C PRO A 189 11.06 15.21 15.10
N GLY A 190 10.68 14.28 14.21
CA GLY A 190 11.02 14.35 12.78
C GLY A 190 12.46 13.97 12.43
N SER A 191 13.28 13.51 13.39
CA SER A 191 14.58 12.88 13.05
C SER A 191 14.40 11.41 12.67
N VAL A 192 15.32 10.90 11.85
CA VAL A 192 15.39 9.46 11.55
C VAL A 192 15.94 8.71 12.76
N VAL A 193 15.19 7.73 13.26
CA VAL A 193 15.64 6.83 14.33
C VAL A 193 16.40 5.66 13.74
N GLU A 194 15.82 5.06 12.71
CA GLU A 194 16.32 3.84 12.10
C GLU A 194 16.25 3.94 10.58
N GLN A 195 17.19 3.28 9.92
CA GLN A 195 17.23 3.15 8.48
C GLN A 195 17.46 1.70 8.10
N THR A 196 16.87 1.29 6.98
CA THR A 196 17.10 -0.02 6.37
C THR A 196 17.23 0.17 4.86
N PRO A 197 18.33 -0.26 4.22
CA PRO A 197 19.48 -0.97 4.79
C PRO A 197 20.38 -0.11 5.70
N ILE A 198 21.24 -0.77 6.49
CA ILE A 198 22.16 -0.09 7.42
C ILE A 198 23.15 0.79 6.65
N ALA A 199 23.64 1.84 7.29
CA ALA A 199 24.65 2.72 6.72
C ALA A 199 25.89 1.93 6.26
N GLY A 200 26.47 2.31 5.11
CA GLY A 200 27.60 1.61 4.51
C GLY A 200 27.22 0.35 3.71
N SER A 201 25.96 -0.11 3.76
CA SER A 201 25.49 -1.21 2.92
C SER A 201 25.57 -0.84 1.44
N LYS A 202 25.80 -1.84 0.59
CA LYS A 202 25.72 -1.68 -0.86
C LYS A 202 24.37 -2.15 -1.36
N VAL A 203 23.68 -1.28 -2.08
CA VAL A 203 22.39 -1.57 -2.69
C VAL A 203 22.47 -1.30 -4.18
N LYS A 204 21.59 -1.91 -4.97
CA LYS A 204 21.45 -1.57 -6.38
C LYS A 204 21.11 -0.08 -6.52
N LYS A 205 21.55 0.52 -7.63
CA LYS A 205 21.12 1.85 -8.07
C LYS A 205 19.60 1.97 -7.99
N ASP A 206 19.14 3.14 -7.59
CA ASP A 206 17.71 3.42 -7.41
C ASP A 206 17.06 2.45 -6.39
N GLY A 207 17.86 1.89 -5.48
CA GLY A 207 17.38 1.09 -4.37
C GLY A 207 16.66 1.97 -3.35
N SER A 208 15.62 1.43 -2.73
CA SER A 208 14.89 2.13 -1.67
C SER A 208 15.61 2.03 -0.32
N VAL A 209 15.74 3.16 0.36
CA VAL A 209 16.17 3.23 1.76
C VAL A 209 14.96 3.58 2.60
N TYR A 210 14.54 2.62 3.41
CA TYR A 210 13.42 2.76 4.33
C TYR A 210 13.87 3.48 5.60
N LEU A 211 13.13 4.51 5.97
CA LEU A 211 13.40 5.35 7.13
C LEU A 211 12.26 5.20 8.13
N THR A 212 12.61 5.02 9.40
CA THR A 212 11.71 5.13 10.55
C THR A 212 12.01 6.44 11.24
N ILE A 213 11.00 7.29 11.40
CA ILE A 213 11.16 8.63 11.98
C ILE A 213 10.57 8.75 13.39
N VAL A 214 11.03 9.72 14.16
CA VAL A 214 10.36 10.14 15.38
C VAL A 214 9.07 10.88 15.01
N ALA A 215 7.94 10.40 15.50
CA ALA A 215 6.64 11.03 15.27
C ALA A 215 6.59 12.44 15.86
N PHE A 216 5.92 13.37 15.16
CA PHE A 216 5.75 14.75 15.63
C PHE A 216 4.80 14.88 16.81
N THR A 217 3.80 14.00 16.86
CA THR A 217 2.77 13.99 17.89
C THR A 217 2.63 12.59 18.47
N PRO A 218 2.26 12.46 19.76
CA PRO A 218 1.88 11.19 20.33
C PRO A 218 0.76 10.52 19.53
N LYS A 219 0.61 9.21 19.72
CA LYS A 219 -0.56 8.49 19.20
C LYS A 219 -1.84 9.13 19.75
N MET A 220 -2.75 9.49 18.87
CA MET A 220 -4.05 10.05 19.24
C MET A 220 -5.10 8.94 19.30
N ILE A 221 -5.88 8.89 20.38
CA ILE A 221 -7.03 8.00 20.54
C ILE A 221 -8.33 8.77 20.48
N THR A 222 -9.40 8.07 20.09
CA THR A 222 -10.76 8.62 20.14
C THR A 222 -11.36 8.26 21.49
N VAL A 223 -11.89 9.26 22.19
CA VAL A 223 -12.52 9.07 23.49
C VAL A 223 -13.89 8.40 23.28
N PRO A 224 -14.17 7.28 23.98
CA PRO A 224 -15.44 6.60 23.91
C PRO A 224 -16.53 7.40 24.64
N ASP A 225 -17.76 6.90 24.63
CA ASP A 225 -18.76 7.39 25.56
C ASP A 225 -18.45 6.88 26.97
N PHE A 226 -18.40 7.79 27.93
CA PHE A 226 -18.11 7.54 29.34
C PHE A 226 -19.14 8.21 30.25
N TYR A 227 -20.25 8.71 29.71
CA TYR A 227 -21.33 9.27 30.51
C TYR A 227 -22.17 8.15 31.13
N ASN A 228 -22.64 8.35 32.36
CA ASN A 228 -23.53 7.43 33.10
C ASN A 228 -22.97 6.00 33.29
N VAL A 229 -21.67 5.81 33.14
CA VAL A 229 -21.00 4.54 33.48
C VAL A 229 -20.38 4.64 34.87
N SER A 230 -20.17 3.50 35.51
CA SER A 230 -19.42 3.48 36.78
C SER A 230 -17.98 3.94 36.58
N VAL A 231 -17.40 4.59 37.59
CA VAL A 231 -16.00 5.05 37.56
C VAL A 231 -15.03 3.94 37.20
N ARG A 232 -15.25 2.74 37.76
CA ARG A 232 -14.44 1.54 37.48
C ARG A 232 -14.49 1.17 36.00
N GLN A 233 -15.68 1.23 35.39
CA GLN A 233 -15.86 0.93 33.98
C GLN A 233 -15.19 2.01 33.10
N ALA A 234 -15.38 3.29 33.40
CA ALA A 234 -14.73 4.38 32.68
C ALA A 234 -13.20 4.25 32.73
N ARG A 235 -12.64 3.97 33.91
CA ARG A 235 -11.22 3.71 34.11
C ARG A 235 -10.73 2.55 33.25
N SER A 236 -11.41 1.40 33.29
CA SER A 236 -11.04 0.25 32.44
C SER A 236 -11.15 0.53 30.95
N LEU A 237 -12.14 1.32 30.51
CA LEU A 237 -12.26 1.75 29.12
C LEU A 237 -11.08 2.63 28.68
N LEU A 238 -10.71 3.62 29.50
CA LEU A 238 -9.58 4.51 29.21
C LEU A 238 -8.24 3.77 29.22
N GLU A 239 -8.03 2.88 30.19
CA GLU A 239 -6.84 2.01 30.26
C GLU A 239 -6.74 1.08 29.06
N GLY A 240 -7.85 0.48 28.62
CA GLY A 240 -7.92 -0.35 27.42
C GLY A 240 -7.55 0.39 26.13
N LEU A 241 -7.69 1.72 26.11
CA LEU A 241 -7.27 2.58 25.00
C LEU A 241 -5.80 3.05 25.12
N GLY A 242 -5.13 2.73 26.23
CA GLY A 242 -3.74 3.07 26.50
C GLY A 242 -3.53 4.34 27.32
N ILE A 243 -4.61 4.94 27.86
CA ILE A 243 -4.50 6.05 28.82
C ILE A 243 -4.16 5.47 30.18
N LYS A 244 -2.97 5.79 30.69
CA LYS A 244 -2.48 5.25 31.98
C LYS A 244 -2.79 6.16 33.17
N GLU A 245 -2.98 7.44 32.93
CA GLU A 245 -3.16 8.43 33.99
C GLU A 245 -4.60 8.93 34.01
N VAL A 246 -5.39 8.37 34.93
CA VAL A 246 -6.78 8.76 35.18
C VAL A 246 -6.92 9.26 36.62
N ARG A 247 -7.31 10.53 36.76
CA ARG A 247 -7.64 11.19 38.02
C ARG A 247 -9.15 11.20 38.20
N GLU A 248 -9.60 11.25 39.45
CA GLU A 248 -11.02 11.32 39.80
C GLU A 248 -11.21 12.57 40.65
N VAL A 249 -12.25 13.35 40.33
CA VAL A 249 -12.69 14.52 41.08
C VAL A 249 -14.14 14.31 41.41
N GLU A 250 -14.45 14.42 42.69
CA GLU A 250 -15.78 14.26 43.23
C GLU A 250 -16.57 15.56 43.04
N ILE A 251 -17.79 15.43 42.52
CA ILE A 251 -18.72 16.53 42.36
C ILE A 251 -20.09 16.18 42.97
N PRO A 252 -20.73 17.13 43.67
CA PRO A 252 -22.06 16.94 44.22
C PRO A 252 -23.07 16.53 43.13
N SER A 253 -23.79 15.42 43.32
CA SER A 253 -24.72 14.87 42.33
C SER A 253 -25.77 13.96 42.97
N GLU A 254 -26.90 13.76 42.28
CA GLU A 254 -27.94 12.80 42.71
C GLU A 254 -27.48 11.33 42.63
N TYR A 255 -26.53 11.02 41.74
CA TYR A 255 -26.05 9.64 41.53
C TYR A 255 -24.63 9.46 42.04
N ALA A 256 -24.46 8.67 43.10
CA ALA A 256 -23.15 8.31 43.64
C ALA A 256 -22.41 7.31 42.74
N GLY A 257 -21.11 7.55 42.50
CA GLY A 257 -20.21 6.61 41.81
C GLY A 257 -20.39 6.52 40.28
N LEU A 258 -21.18 7.41 39.69
CA LEU A 258 -21.31 7.54 38.23
C LEU A 258 -20.38 8.64 37.70
N VAL A 259 -19.84 8.40 36.51
CA VAL A 259 -19.09 9.42 35.77
C VAL A 259 -20.08 10.34 35.07
N LEU A 260 -20.01 11.61 35.44
CA LEU A 260 -20.86 12.67 34.92
C LEU A 260 -20.16 13.43 33.79
N GLY A 261 -18.83 13.40 33.78
CA GLY A 261 -18.00 14.09 32.82
C GLY A 261 -16.55 13.64 32.86
N ALA A 262 -15.78 14.11 31.90
CA ALA A 262 -14.34 13.95 31.90
C ALA A 262 -13.69 15.19 31.33
N MET A 263 -12.48 15.50 31.77
CA MET A 263 -11.71 16.67 31.37
C MET A 263 -10.29 16.28 30.97
N PHE A 264 -9.73 17.03 30.03
CA PHE A 264 -8.32 16.98 29.66
C PHE A 264 -7.80 18.42 29.54
N ASN A 265 -6.72 18.75 30.26
CA ASN A 265 -6.15 20.10 30.32
C ASN A 265 -7.19 21.20 30.63
N GLY A 266 -8.15 20.90 31.52
CA GLY A 266 -9.23 21.82 31.91
C GLY A 266 -10.35 21.99 30.88
N VAL A 267 -10.32 21.24 29.77
CA VAL A 267 -11.38 21.25 28.75
C VAL A 267 -12.23 19.98 28.88
N ALA A 268 -13.55 20.17 28.91
CA ALA A 268 -14.50 19.05 28.93
C ALA A 268 -14.37 18.18 27.67
N LEU A 269 -14.21 16.88 27.88
CA LEU A 269 -14.15 15.89 26.83
C LEU A 269 -15.56 15.51 26.39
N ARG A 270 -15.76 15.49 25.08
CA ARG A 270 -16.98 14.96 24.47
C ARG A 270 -16.69 13.58 23.86
N PRO A 271 -17.69 12.70 23.76
CA PRO A 271 -17.52 11.44 23.05
C PRO A 271 -17.09 11.71 21.60
N GLY A 272 -16.11 10.96 21.10
CA GLY A 272 -15.53 11.19 19.78
C GLY A 272 -14.40 12.23 19.74
N ALA A 273 -14.12 12.94 20.84
CA ALA A 273 -12.95 13.82 20.94
C ALA A 273 -11.65 13.01 20.75
N ARG A 274 -10.59 13.65 20.25
CA ARG A 274 -9.29 13.02 20.07
C ARG A 274 -8.29 13.55 21.08
N ILE A 275 -7.71 12.66 21.87
CA ILE A 275 -6.71 13.00 22.89
C ILE A 275 -5.44 12.15 22.69
N PRO A 276 -4.26 12.64 23.09
CA PRO A 276 -3.04 11.83 23.04
C PRO A 276 -3.10 10.69 24.05
N VAL A 277 -2.44 9.55 23.76
CA VAL A 277 -2.32 8.43 24.71
C VAL A 277 -1.59 8.79 26.01
N SER A 278 -0.79 9.86 25.98
CA SER A 278 -0.13 10.43 27.15
C SER A 278 -1.00 11.45 27.90
N ALA A 279 -2.28 11.57 27.55
CA ALA A 279 -3.20 12.48 28.22
C ALA A 279 -3.45 12.04 29.67
N VAL A 280 -3.52 13.03 30.56
CA VAL A 280 -4.03 12.86 31.92
C VAL A 280 -5.51 13.22 31.91
N VAL A 281 -6.37 12.22 32.06
CA VAL A 281 -7.83 12.41 32.02
C VAL A 281 -8.33 12.55 33.46
N THR A 282 -9.13 13.58 33.72
CA THR A 282 -9.80 13.77 35.02
C THR A 282 -11.27 13.40 34.86
N LEU A 283 -11.74 12.39 35.57
CA LEU A 283 -13.14 11.99 35.62
C LEU A 283 -13.86 12.78 36.70
N GLU A 284 -15.05 13.29 36.36
CA GLU A 284 -15.95 13.92 37.32
C GLU A 284 -16.94 12.86 37.81
N VAL A 285 -16.88 12.57 39.11
CA VAL A 285 -17.60 11.48 39.76
C VAL A 285 -18.66 12.06 40.68
N GLY A 286 -19.91 11.60 40.53
CA GLY A 286 -20.96 12.01 41.46
C GLY A 286 -20.77 11.42 42.87
N THR A 287 -20.94 12.25 43.91
CA THR A 287 -20.85 11.80 45.31
C THR A 287 -22.15 11.32 45.93
N GLY A 288 -23.29 11.65 45.34
CA GLY A 288 -24.61 11.36 45.91
C GLY A 288 -25.16 12.50 46.77
N LEU A 289 -26.47 12.45 47.05
CA LEU A 289 -27.20 13.48 47.79
C LEU A 289 -26.81 13.59 49.28
N GLU A 290 -26.15 12.57 49.84
CA GLU A 290 -25.72 12.59 51.25
C GLU A 290 -24.69 13.69 51.53
N GLU A 291 -23.81 13.99 50.57
CA GLU A 291 -22.81 15.05 50.71
C GLU A 291 -23.38 16.45 50.44
N LEU A 292 -24.32 16.56 49.50
CA LEU A 292 -25.12 17.78 49.29
C LEU A 292 -25.89 18.18 50.55
N ALA A 293 -26.43 17.21 51.28
CA ALA A 293 -27.13 17.46 52.54
C ALA A 293 -26.18 17.80 53.69
N ALA A 294 -24.92 17.32 53.66
CA ALA A 294 -23.91 17.64 54.65
C ALA A 294 -23.30 19.04 54.46
N GLU A 295 -23.21 19.52 53.22
CA GLU A 295 -22.70 20.87 52.89
C GLU A 295 -23.78 21.95 52.92
N GLY A 296 -25.06 21.56 52.83
CA GLY A 296 -26.18 22.43 53.16
C GLY A 296 -26.09 22.88 54.61
N ALA A 297 -25.70 24.14 54.84
CA ALA A 297 -25.66 24.74 56.17
C ALA A 297 -26.93 24.38 56.96
N PRO A 298 -26.82 24.04 58.26
CA PRO A 298 -28.01 23.76 59.06
C PRO A 298 -28.94 24.96 58.95
N ILE A 299 -30.09 24.75 58.31
CA ILE A 299 -31.15 25.75 58.32
C ILE A 299 -31.61 25.79 59.77
N ASP A 300 -31.21 26.85 60.48
CA ASP A 300 -31.67 27.09 61.84
C ASP A 300 -33.15 27.49 61.77
N THR A 301 -34.00 26.48 61.75
CA THR A 301 -35.46 26.65 61.69
C THR A 301 -35.95 27.46 62.89
N ALA A 302 -35.26 27.41 64.03
CA ALA A 302 -35.61 28.21 65.20
C ALA A 302 -35.31 29.69 64.99
N ALA A 303 -34.17 30.04 64.38
CA ALA A 303 -33.87 31.42 64.02
C ALA A 303 -34.84 31.97 62.95
N ILE A 304 -35.33 31.12 62.06
CA ILE A 304 -36.36 31.49 61.07
C ILE A 304 -37.71 31.71 61.76
N GLU A 305 -38.13 30.83 62.66
CA GLU A 305 -39.38 31.00 63.44
C GLU A 305 -39.34 32.26 64.31
N GLU A 306 -38.21 32.53 64.98
CA GLU A 306 -38.03 33.75 65.79
C GLU A 306 -38.10 35.02 64.92
N ALA A 307 -37.47 35.02 63.74
CA ALA A 307 -37.52 36.15 62.82
C ALA A 307 -38.93 36.39 62.25
N VAL A 308 -39.70 35.33 61.98
CA VAL A 308 -41.09 35.42 61.52
C VAL A 308 -41.99 36.00 62.62
N GLU A 309 -41.83 35.55 63.86
CA GLU A 309 -42.60 36.06 65.01
C GLU A 309 -42.27 37.54 65.30
N GLN A 310 -41.01 37.95 65.15
CA GLN A 310 -40.60 39.35 65.28
C GLN A 310 -41.19 40.25 64.18
N ILE A 311 -41.37 39.75 62.96
CA ILE A 311 -41.99 40.51 61.87
C ILE A 311 -43.51 40.61 62.07
N GLU A 312 -44.17 39.53 62.49
CA GLU A 312 -45.63 39.51 62.72
C GLU A 312 -46.05 40.42 63.89
N THR A 313 -45.16 40.62 64.86
CA THR A 313 -45.38 41.57 65.97
C THR A 313 -45.11 43.03 65.61
N LEU A 314 -44.38 43.30 64.52
CA LEU A 314 -44.10 44.67 64.04
C LEU A 314 -45.18 45.24 63.12
N ASP A 315 -46.03 44.40 62.51
CA ASP A 315 -47.14 44.82 61.63
C ASP A 315 -48.46 45.11 62.40
N ILE A 316 -48.41 45.18 63.74
CA ILE A 316 -49.56 45.50 64.60
C ILE A 316 -49.24 46.74 65.47
N GLU A 317 -49.14 47.91 64.84
CA GLU A 317 -49.42 49.22 65.47
C GLU A 317 -50.12 50.17 64.49
#